data_AF-A0A958FN79-F1
#
_entry.id   AF-A0A958FN79-F1
#
_cell.length_a   1.000
_cell.length_b   1.000
_cell.length_c   1.000
_cell.angle_alpha   90.00
_cell.angle_beta   90.00
_cell.angle_gamma   90.00
#
_symmetry.space_group_name_H-M   'P 1'
#
loop_
_entity.id
_entity.type
_entity.pdbx_description
1 polymer ?
#
loop_
_entity_poly.entity_id
_entity_poly.type
_entity_poly.pdbx_seq_one_letter_code
_entity_poly.pdbx_strand_id
1 'polypeptide(L)'
;ALSSNSPFWLGRNTGFKSYRVKVFDRFPRTGLPDYFDSLAVYEDFLKLLVKTNCIDDAKKIWWDIRLHPYFDTLEFRICDVPMRAEETLAIAALFQAIVAKLYRLKKQNLGFRLYRRSLILENKWRASRYGLDGKLIDFGKQEEVPCKDLIGELLDFVEEVVDDLGVREEMNFIKTMVERGSGADRQLAIWEQSYDLKNVVDYIIEETHFGLPVSLDE
;
A
#
# COMPACT_ATOMS: atom_id res chain seq x y z
N ALA A 1 -4.67 0.12 -2.86
CA ALA A 1 -5.59 0.86 -3.75
C ALA A 1 -5.02 2.24 -4.07
N LEU A 2 -4.85 3.12 -3.08
CA LEU A 2 -4.25 4.46 -3.27
C LEU A 2 -2.93 4.46 -4.04
N SER A 3 -2.01 3.56 -3.66
CA SER A 3 -0.68 3.47 -4.25
C SER A 3 -0.59 2.65 -5.54
N SER A 4 -1.70 2.25 -6.18
CA SER A 4 -1.60 1.40 -7.37
C SER A 4 -1.03 2.20 -8.54
N ASN A 5 0.08 1.74 -9.11
CA ASN A 5 0.82 2.47 -10.13
C ASN A 5 1.51 1.57 -11.16
N SER A 6 1.08 0.31 -11.30
CA SER A 6 1.71 -0.64 -12.22
C SER A 6 0.66 -1.43 -13.05
N PRO A 7 -0.08 -0.77 -13.95
CA PRO A 7 -1.07 -1.44 -14.78
C PRO A 7 -0.48 -2.23 -15.96
N PHE A 8 0.74 -1.89 -16.38
CA PHE A 8 1.45 -2.51 -17.49
C PHE A 8 2.57 -3.45 -17.02
N TRP A 9 2.80 -4.52 -17.79
CA TRP A 9 3.94 -5.42 -17.61
C TRP A 9 4.39 -5.99 -18.96
N LEU A 10 5.68 -5.90 -19.26
CA LEU A 10 6.25 -6.34 -20.55
C LEU A 10 5.49 -5.80 -21.77
N GLY A 11 5.14 -4.51 -21.71
CA GLY A 11 4.43 -3.81 -22.78
C GLY A 11 2.93 -4.16 -22.92
N ARG A 12 2.34 -4.88 -21.95
CA ARG A 12 0.94 -5.29 -22.01
C ARG A 12 0.14 -4.71 -20.85
N ASN A 13 -1.07 -4.26 -21.15
CA ASN A 13 -2.07 -3.98 -20.12
C ASN A 13 -2.42 -5.31 -19.41
N THR A 14 -2.15 -5.38 -18.12
CA THR A 14 -2.30 -6.62 -17.33
C THR A 14 -3.71 -6.86 -16.84
N GLY A 15 -4.57 -5.83 -16.94
CA GLY A 15 -5.84 -5.75 -16.25
C GLY A 15 -5.72 -5.44 -14.76
N PHE A 16 -4.56 -5.57 -14.12
CA PHE A 16 -4.41 -5.15 -12.72
C PHE A 16 -4.15 -3.65 -12.65
N LYS A 17 -4.55 -2.99 -11.56
CA LYS A 17 -4.09 -1.63 -11.25
C LYS A 17 -2.71 -1.66 -10.57
N SER A 18 -2.45 -2.72 -9.79
CA SER A 18 -1.14 -3.00 -9.19
C SER A 18 -0.70 -4.43 -9.52
N TYR A 19 -0.07 -4.59 -10.68
CA TYR A 19 0.51 -5.86 -11.10
C TYR A 19 1.78 -6.24 -10.32
N ARG A 20 2.50 -5.29 -9.71
CA ARG A 20 3.70 -5.56 -8.87
C ARG A 20 3.44 -6.65 -7.84
N VAL A 21 2.29 -6.60 -7.16
CA VAL A 21 1.88 -7.61 -6.17
C VAL A 21 1.87 -9.02 -6.79
N LYS A 22 1.39 -9.17 -8.03
CA LYS A 22 1.31 -10.46 -8.73
C LYS A 22 2.66 -10.99 -9.18
N VAL A 23 3.63 -10.09 -9.43
CA VAL A 23 5.02 -10.50 -9.66
C VAL A 23 5.61 -11.11 -8.38
N PHE A 24 5.37 -10.50 -7.22
CA PHE A 24 5.86 -11.00 -5.94
C PHE A 24 5.18 -12.30 -5.48
N ASP A 25 3.90 -12.52 -5.78
CA ASP A 25 3.17 -13.75 -5.41
C ASP A 25 3.85 -15.05 -5.89
N ARG A 26 4.76 -14.99 -6.87
CA ARG A 26 5.50 -16.15 -7.40
C ARG A 26 6.67 -16.58 -6.51
N PHE A 27 7.09 -15.75 -5.58
CA PHE A 27 8.25 -16.02 -4.73
C PHE A 27 7.82 -16.57 -3.36
N PRO A 28 8.64 -17.41 -2.73
CA PRO A 28 8.34 -17.95 -1.40
C PRO A 28 8.31 -16.82 -0.35
N ARG A 29 7.48 -16.98 0.69
CA ARG A 29 7.42 -16.08 1.86
C ARG A 29 7.11 -14.62 1.48
N THR A 30 6.19 -14.45 0.54
CA THR A 30 5.67 -13.15 0.11
C THR A 30 4.24 -12.92 0.59
N GLY A 31 3.80 -11.67 0.51
CA GLY A 31 2.44 -11.27 0.81
C GLY A 31 2.21 -10.97 2.28
N LEU A 32 0.99 -11.19 2.78
CA LEU A 32 0.66 -10.82 4.16
C LEU A 32 1.42 -11.70 5.16
N PRO A 33 1.97 -11.12 6.23
CA PRO A 33 2.53 -11.92 7.33
C PRO A 33 1.46 -12.78 7.98
N ASP A 34 1.88 -13.85 8.65
CA ASP A 34 1.01 -14.60 9.56
C ASP A 34 0.78 -13.83 10.86
N TYR A 35 -0.19 -14.28 11.65
CA TYR A 35 -0.45 -13.71 12.96
C TYR A 35 0.56 -14.23 13.98
N PHE A 36 1.18 -13.31 14.74
CA PHE A 36 2.06 -13.59 15.85
C PHE A 36 1.49 -12.94 17.11
N ASP A 37 1.34 -13.71 18.18
CA ASP A 37 0.78 -13.25 19.46
C ASP A 37 1.78 -12.43 20.30
N SER A 38 3.07 -12.55 19.99
CA SER A 38 4.17 -11.93 20.72
C SER A 38 5.41 -11.81 19.84
N LEU A 39 6.32 -10.92 20.25
CA LEU A 39 7.63 -10.79 19.60
C LEU A 39 8.46 -12.07 19.72
N ALA A 40 8.39 -12.76 20.86
CA ALA A 40 9.12 -14.01 21.09
C ALA A 40 8.72 -15.11 20.11
N VAL A 41 7.42 -15.29 19.86
CA VAL A 41 6.93 -16.29 18.88
C VAL A 41 7.37 -15.92 17.45
N TYR A 42 7.42 -14.63 17.12
CA TYR A 42 7.98 -14.19 15.84
C TYR A 42 9.48 -14.49 15.73
N GLU A 43 10.27 -14.19 16.76
CA GLU A 43 11.71 -14.49 16.78
C GLU A 43 12.00 -15.98 16.69
N ASP A 44 11.23 -16.82 17.38
CA ASP A 44 11.40 -18.28 17.33
C ASP A 44 11.05 -18.84 15.96
N PHE A 45 10.04 -18.28 15.28
CA PHE A 45 9.77 -18.56 13.87
C PHE A 45 10.97 -18.24 12.97
N LEU A 46 11.61 -17.08 13.15
CA LEU A 46 12.81 -16.71 12.40
C LEU A 46 13.99 -17.67 12.69
N LYS A 47 14.24 -17.95 13.97
CA LYS A 47 15.31 -18.87 14.40
C LYS A 47 15.12 -20.25 13.79
N LEU A 48 13.88 -20.74 13.73
CA LEU A 48 13.56 -22.02 13.10
C LEU A 48 13.94 -22.01 11.62
N LEU A 49 13.50 -21.00 10.86
CA LEU A 49 13.81 -20.90 9.42
C LEU A 49 15.30 -20.81 9.11
N VAL A 50 16.06 -20.10 9.95
CA VAL A 50 17.52 -20.03 9.83
C VAL A 50 18.15 -21.38 10.18
N LYS A 51 17.75 -21.98 11.30
CA LYS A 51 18.26 -23.29 11.77
C LYS A 51 18.01 -24.41 10.77
N THR A 52 16.91 -24.35 10.02
CA THR A 52 16.56 -25.35 8.98
C THR A 52 17.06 -24.96 7.58
N ASN A 53 17.93 -23.95 7.46
CA ASN A 53 18.50 -23.48 6.19
C ASN A 53 17.45 -23.05 5.15
N CYS A 54 16.27 -22.58 5.59
CA CYS A 54 15.25 -22.05 4.68
C CYS A 54 15.56 -20.62 4.23
N ILE A 55 16.27 -19.86 5.08
CA ILE A 55 16.75 -18.49 4.83
C ILE A 55 18.11 -18.28 5.52
N ASP A 56 18.95 -17.43 4.93
CA ASP A 56 20.23 -17.03 5.55
C ASP A 56 20.00 -16.06 6.72
N ASP A 57 19.05 -15.14 6.53
CA ASP A 57 18.64 -14.15 7.51
C ASP A 57 17.18 -13.71 7.29
N ALA A 58 16.65 -12.92 8.23
CA ALA A 58 15.28 -12.40 8.17
C ALA A 58 15.02 -11.43 6.99
N LYS A 59 16.05 -10.91 6.29
CA LYS A 59 15.85 -10.06 5.09
C LYS A 59 15.19 -10.82 3.95
N LYS A 60 15.34 -12.15 3.92
CA LYS A 60 14.73 -13.07 2.93
C LYS A 60 13.21 -13.27 3.13
N ILE A 61 12.61 -12.59 4.10
CA ILE A 61 11.16 -12.51 4.26
C ILE A 61 10.63 -11.30 3.49
N TRP A 62 9.75 -11.56 2.53
CA TRP A 62 9.25 -10.57 1.58
C TRP A 62 7.78 -10.26 1.82
N TRP A 63 7.44 -10.09 3.09
CA TRP A 63 6.10 -9.70 3.50
C TRP A 63 5.78 -8.25 3.16
N ASP A 64 4.49 -7.99 2.97
CA ASP A 64 3.90 -6.67 2.69
C ASP A 64 4.13 -5.68 3.85
N ILE A 65 4.22 -6.20 5.07
CA ILE A 65 4.62 -5.48 6.27
C ILE A 65 5.48 -6.40 7.13
N ARG A 66 6.57 -5.89 7.71
CA ARG A 66 7.45 -6.68 8.57
C ARG A 66 8.18 -5.82 9.60
N LEU A 67 8.63 -6.45 10.68
CA LEU A 67 9.66 -5.84 11.53
C LEU A 67 10.98 -5.78 10.77
N HIS A 68 11.69 -4.67 10.88
CA HIS A 68 13.03 -4.57 10.30
C HIS A 68 14.03 -5.37 11.16
N PRO A 69 14.91 -6.19 10.57
CA PRO A 69 15.82 -7.05 11.34
C PRO A 69 16.93 -6.32 12.13
N TYR A 70 17.18 -5.03 11.87
CA TYR A 70 18.28 -4.28 12.53
C TYR A 70 17.85 -2.95 13.13
N PHE A 71 16.67 -2.45 12.76
CA PHE A 71 16.15 -1.17 13.21
C PHE A 71 14.82 -1.48 13.89
N ASP A 72 14.53 -0.78 14.98
CA ASP A 72 13.29 -0.96 15.74
C ASP A 72 12.12 -0.28 15.02
N THR A 73 11.89 -0.69 13.78
CA THR A 73 10.91 -0.10 12.86
C THR A 73 10.02 -1.16 12.24
N LEU A 74 8.81 -0.73 11.87
CA LEU A 74 7.86 -1.50 11.09
C LEU A 74 7.92 -1.01 9.64
N GLU A 75 8.28 -1.90 8.71
CA GLU A 75 8.44 -1.57 7.30
C GLU A 75 7.18 -1.90 6.51
N PHE A 76 6.57 -0.89 5.89
CA PHE A 76 5.50 -1.07 4.92
C PHE A 76 6.09 -1.22 3.52
N ARG A 77 5.81 -2.36 2.88
CA ARG A 77 6.41 -2.76 1.59
C ARG A 77 5.37 -3.11 0.52
N ILE A 78 4.10 -2.86 0.83
CA ILE A 78 2.96 -3.18 -0.02
C ILE A 78 2.85 -2.26 -1.25
N CYS A 79 3.28 -1.00 -1.14
CA CYS A 79 3.00 0.02 -2.14
C CYS A 79 3.76 -0.19 -3.46
N ASP A 80 3.14 0.22 -4.57
CA ASP A 80 3.91 0.59 -5.76
C ASP A 80 4.51 1.98 -5.53
N VAL A 81 5.50 2.36 -6.34
CA VAL A 81 6.10 3.70 -6.28
C VAL A 81 5.09 4.69 -6.88
N PRO A 82 4.61 5.72 -6.14
CA PRO A 82 3.74 6.76 -6.69
C PRO A 82 4.46 7.63 -7.73
N MET A 83 3.71 8.39 -8.53
CA MET A 83 4.32 9.25 -9.56
C MET A 83 4.79 10.59 -8.98
N ARG A 84 4.08 11.11 -7.97
CA ARG A 84 4.42 12.40 -7.33
C ARG A 84 4.97 12.21 -5.92
N ALA A 85 5.83 13.13 -5.49
CA ALA A 85 6.32 13.20 -4.11
C ALA A 85 5.17 13.43 -3.11
N GLU A 86 4.22 14.30 -3.44
CA GLU A 86 3.03 14.59 -2.62
C GLU A 86 2.22 13.32 -2.32
N GLU A 87 2.05 12.42 -3.30
CA GLU A 87 1.35 11.14 -3.12
C GLU A 87 2.12 10.22 -2.16
N THR A 88 3.45 10.24 -2.24
CA THR A 88 4.32 9.45 -1.35
C THR A 88 4.22 9.96 0.08
N LEU A 89 4.25 11.28 0.27
CA LEU A 89 4.09 11.92 1.58
C LEU A 89 2.71 11.64 2.18
N ALA A 90 1.64 11.74 1.39
CA ALA A 90 0.28 11.42 1.79
C ALA A 90 0.13 9.96 2.27
N ILE A 91 0.69 9.00 1.53
CA ILE A 91 0.67 7.58 1.92
C ILE A 91 1.49 7.35 3.21
N ALA A 92 2.65 8.00 3.34
CA ALA A 92 3.48 7.89 4.54
C ALA A 92 2.77 8.47 5.78
N ALA A 93 2.14 9.64 5.65
CA ALA A 93 1.33 10.26 6.69
C ALA A 93 0.18 9.35 7.12
N LEU A 94 -0.52 8.72 6.17
CA LEU A 94 -1.59 7.77 6.48
C LEU A 94 -1.07 6.57 7.28
N PHE A 95 0.08 6.00 6.92
CA PHE A 95 0.68 4.90 7.71
C PHE A 95 1.06 5.34 9.12
N GLN A 96 1.63 6.53 9.28
CA GLN A 96 1.94 7.07 10.61
C GLN A 96 0.67 7.25 11.45
N ALA A 97 -0.38 7.83 10.85
CA ALA A 97 -1.67 8.03 11.53
C ALA A 97 -2.33 6.70 11.93
N ILE A 98 -2.31 5.69 11.06
CA ILE A 98 -2.80 4.34 11.38
C ILE A 98 -2.02 3.76 12.57
N VAL A 99 -0.69 3.78 12.53
CA VAL A 99 0.13 3.22 13.61
C VAL A 99 -0.10 3.97 14.93
N ALA A 100 -0.16 5.30 14.90
CA ALA A 100 -0.42 6.11 16.09
C ALA A 100 -1.82 5.84 16.69
N LYS A 101 -2.86 5.77 15.85
CA LYS A 101 -4.22 5.42 16.28
C LYS A 101 -4.29 4.03 16.90
N LEU A 102 -3.68 3.03 16.26
CA LEU A 102 -3.61 1.66 16.79
C LEU A 102 -2.86 1.60 18.12
N TYR A 103 -1.76 2.35 18.25
CA TYR A 103 -1.00 2.43 19.50
C TYR A 103 -1.80 3.09 20.64
N ARG A 104 -2.56 4.16 20.35
CA ARG A 104 -3.44 4.80 21.32
C ARG A 104 -4.53 3.85 21.81
N LEU A 105 -5.21 3.14 20.90
CA LEU A 105 -6.23 2.16 21.26
C LEU A 105 -5.67 1.02 22.11
N LYS A 106 -4.47 0.53 21.78
CA LYS A 106 -3.77 -0.46 22.59
C LYS A 106 -3.51 0.03 24.02
N LYS A 107 -3.08 1.30 24.20
CA LYS A 107 -2.91 1.91 25.54
C LYS A 107 -4.21 2.01 26.33
N GLN A 108 -5.36 2.06 25.65
CA GLN A 108 -6.68 2.07 26.25
C GLN A 108 -7.26 0.67 26.48
N ASN A 109 -6.45 -0.39 26.27
CA ASN A 109 -6.88 -1.80 26.31
C ASN A 109 -8.01 -2.15 25.33
N LEU A 110 -8.11 -1.40 24.22
CA LEU A 110 -9.03 -1.70 23.13
C LEU A 110 -8.33 -2.57 22.08
N GLY A 111 -8.92 -3.73 21.81
CA GLY A 111 -8.44 -4.70 20.82
C GLY A 111 -9.28 -4.70 19.54
N PHE A 112 -8.87 -5.52 18.58
CA PHE A 112 -9.57 -5.71 17.31
C PHE A 112 -9.95 -7.16 17.10
N ARG A 113 -11.00 -7.36 16.30
CA ARG A 113 -11.36 -8.69 15.82
C ARG A 113 -10.27 -9.19 14.88
N LEU A 114 -9.74 -10.38 15.17
CA LEU A 114 -8.82 -11.06 14.28
C LEU A 114 -9.61 -11.74 13.17
N TYR A 115 -9.33 -11.34 11.93
CA TYR A 115 -9.86 -11.99 10.74
C TYR A 115 -8.88 -13.03 10.22
N ARG A 116 -9.40 -14.09 9.60
CA ARG A 116 -8.57 -15.08 8.93
C ARG A 116 -7.78 -14.41 7.82
N ARG A 117 -6.49 -14.75 7.71
CA ARG A 117 -5.58 -14.23 6.67
C ARG A 117 -6.17 -14.36 5.25
N SER A 118 -6.86 -15.46 4.96
CA SER A 118 -7.52 -15.68 3.66
C SER A 118 -8.56 -14.62 3.30
N LEU A 119 -9.27 -14.05 4.29
CA LEU A 119 -10.24 -12.98 4.06
C LEU A 119 -9.51 -11.67 3.72
N ILE A 120 -8.43 -11.35 4.43
CA ILE A 120 -7.63 -10.14 4.17
C ILE A 120 -6.99 -10.22 2.77
N LEU A 121 -6.54 -11.41 2.36
CA LEU A 121 -6.01 -11.67 1.03
C LEU A 121 -7.04 -11.41 -0.09
N GLU A 122 -8.33 -11.66 0.15
CA GLU A 122 -9.40 -11.34 -0.80
C GLU A 122 -9.47 -9.83 -1.05
N ASN A 123 -9.50 -9.01 0.00
CA ASN A 123 -9.47 -7.55 -0.14
C ASN A 123 -8.16 -7.06 -0.77
N LYS A 124 -7.02 -7.68 -0.45
CA LYS A 124 -5.75 -7.38 -1.12
C LYS A 124 -5.83 -7.65 -2.62
N TRP A 125 -6.41 -8.78 -3.04
CA TRP A 125 -6.58 -9.12 -4.45
C TRP A 125 -7.50 -8.13 -5.14
N ARG A 126 -8.68 -7.83 -4.57
CA ARG A 126 -9.63 -6.85 -5.10
C ARG A 126 -9.00 -5.47 -5.27
N ALA A 127 -8.26 -4.99 -4.25
CA ALA A 127 -7.53 -3.73 -4.33
C ALA A 127 -6.44 -3.73 -5.42
N SER A 128 -5.74 -4.86 -5.63
CA SER A 128 -4.73 -4.97 -6.69
C SER A 128 -5.33 -4.98 -8.10
N ARG A 129 -6.52 -5.59 -8.26
CA ARG A 129 -7.18 -5.73 -9.56
C ARG A 129 -7.94 -4.47 -9.97
N TYR A 130 -8.70 -3.89 -9.04
CA TYR A 130 -9.66 -2.83 -9.35
C TYR A 130 -9.24 -1.45 -8.84
N GLY A 131 -8.21 -1.34 -7.98
CA GLY A 131 -7.75 -0.05 -7.48
C GLY A 131 -8.83 0.68 -6.68
N LEU A 132 -8.95 2.00 -6.89
CA LEU A 132 -9.91 2.86 -6.19
C LEU A 132 -11.35 2.68 -6.69
N ASP A 133 -11.56 2.29 -7.94
CA ASP A 133 -12.89 2.08 -8.52
C ASP A 133 -13.48 0.69 -8.17
N GLY A 134 -12.72 -0.12 -7.45
CA GLY A 134 -13.17 -1.40 -6.93
C GLY A 134 -14.07 -1.29 -5.70
N LYS A 135 -14.65 -2.42 -5.34
CA LYS A 135 -15.28 -2.63 -4.03
C LYS A 135 -14.41 -3.56 -3.19
N LEU A 136 -14.38 -3.35 -1.88
CA LEU A 136 -13.79 -4.28 -0.90
C LEU A 136 -14.89 -4.85 -0.02
N ILE A 137 -14.58 -5.92 0.71
CA ILE A 137 -15.50 -6.54 1.65
C ILE A 137 -15.36 -5.85 3.00
N ASP A 138 -16.45 -5.31 3.52
CA ASP A 138 -16.57 -4.96 4.94
C ASP A 138 -16.97 -6.23 5.70
N PHE A 139 -16.06 -6.76 6.52
CA PHE A 139 -16.31 -8.00 7.25
C PHE A 139 -17.16 -7.82 8.52
N GLY A 140 -17.43 -6.57 8.93
CA GLY A 140 -18.39 -6.25 9.98
C GLY A 140 -19.81 -6.28 9.42
N LYS A 141 -20.03 -5.58 8.30
CA LYS A 141 -21.32 -5.52 7.58
C LYS A 141 -21.62 -6.78 6.74
N GLN A 142 -20.58 -7.56 6.42
CA GLN A 142 -20.65 -8.74 5.54
C GLN A 142 -21.13 -8.44 4.12
N GLU A 143 -20.76 -7.28 3.60
CA GLU A 143 -21.14 -6.82 2.26
C GLU A 143 -19.95 -6.23 1.50
N GLU A 144 -20.12 -6.05 0.18
CA GLU A 144 -19.15 -5.29 -0.62
C GLU A 144 -19.45 -3.80 -0.58
N VAL A 145 -18.45 -3.01 -0.24
CA VAL A 145 -18.52 -1.55 -0.10
C VAL A 145 -17.53 -0.91 -1.07
N PRO A 146 -17.87 0.22 -1.73
CA PRO A 146 -16.92 0.95 -2.56
C PRO A 146 -15.61 1.26 -1.82
N CYS A 147 -14.47 1.07 -2.50
CA CYS A 147 -13.15 1.29 -1.88
C CYS A 147 -12.97 2.73 -1.42
N LYS A 148 -13.54 3.70 -2.14
CA LYS A 148 -13.46 5.13 -1.82
C LYS A 148 -14.16 5.45 -0.49
N ASP A 149 -15.32 4.82 -0.24
CA ASP A 149 -16.07 4.99 1.01
C ASP A 149 -15.28 4.45 2.20
N LEU A 150 -14.67 3.27 2.06
CA LEU A 150 -13.82 2.68 3.11
C LEU A 150 -12.53 3.47 3.36
N ILE A 151 -12.00 4.16 2.35
CA ILE A 151 -10.91 5.12 2.56
C ILE A 151 -11.40 6.30 3.38
N GLY A 152 -12.60 6.83 3.09
CA GLY A 152 -13.23 7.86 3.93
C GLY A 152 -13.37 7.43 5.39
N GLU A 153 -13.95 6.25 5.63
CA GLU A 153 -14.07 5.68 6.98
C GLU A 153 -12.69 5.52 7.67
N LEU A 154 -11.65 5.14 6.92
CA LEU A 154 -10.28 5.04 7.45
C LEU A 154 -9.68 6.41 7.81
N LEU A 155 -9.94 7.45 7.01
CA LEU A 155 -9.51 8.82 7.31
C LEU A 155 -10.21 9.32 8.58
N ASP A 156 -11.52 9.13 8.70
CA ASP A 156 -12.28 9.47 9.90
C ASP A 156 -11.76 8.71 11.13
N PHE A 157 -11.40 7.44 10.96
CA PHE A 157 -10.85 6.61 12.03
C PHE A 157 -9.53 7.16 12.59
N VAL A 158 -8.64 7.71 11.75
CA VAL A 158 -7.33 8.22 12.19
C VAL A 158 -7.32 9.71 12.50
N GLU A 159 -8.40 10.44 12.21
CA GLU A 159 -8.47 11.91 12.29
C GLU A 159 -7.93 12.48 13.62
N GLU A 160 -8.27 11.83 14.73
CA GLU A 160 -7.91 12.25 16.08
C GLU A 160 -6.40 12.22 16.40
N VAL A 161 -5.53 11.63 15.57
CA VAL A 161 -4.06 11.65 15.77
C VAL A 161 -3.33 12.52 14.75
N VAL A 162 -4.02 13.03 13.73
CA VAL A 162 -3.36 13.68 12.59
C VAL A 162 -2.68 15.00 12.99
N ASP A 163 -3.34 15.81 13.82
CA ASP A 163 -2.77 17.11 14.24
C ASP A 163 -1.58 16.92 15.20
N ASP A 164 -1.66 15.93 16.09
CA ASP A 164 -0.55 15.55 16.99
C ASP A 164 0.71 15.13 16.20
N LEU A 165 0.52 14.55 15.01
CA LEU A 165 1.61 14.13 14.12
C LEU A 165 2.11 15.27 13.21
N GLY A 166 1.37 16.37 13.09
CA GLY A 166 1.72 17.48 12.21
C GLY A 166 1.63 17.16 10.72
N VAL A 167 0.79 16.20 10.32
CA VAL A 167 0.69 15.69 8.93
C VAL A 167 -0.64 16.05 8.24
N ARG A 168 -1.30 17.13 8.67
CA ARG A 168 -2.63 17.52 8.18
C ARG A 168 -2.64 17.78 6.67
N GLU A 169 -1.62 18.46 6.15
CA GLU A 169 -1.54 18.81 4.73
C GLU A 169 -1.47 17.55 3.86
N GLU A 170 -0.60 16.61 4.23
CA GLU A 170 -0.43 15.31 3.56
C GLU A 170 -1.71 14.46 3.65
N MET A 171 -2.38 14.46 4.81
CA MET A 171 -3.64 13.74 5.00
C MET A 171 -4.77 14.31 4.14
N ASN A 172 -4.85 15.63 4.00
CA ASN A 172 -5.82 16.29 3.10
C ASN A 172 -5.57 15.92 1.63
N PHE A 173 -4.31 15.74 1.24
CA PHE A 173 -3.95 15.36 -0.13
C PHE A 173 -4.49 13.97 -0.54
N ILE A 174 -4.78 13.09 0.42
CA ILE A 174 -5.41 11.79 0.13
C ILE A 174 -6.77 11.97 -0.55
N LYS A 175 -7.54 13.00 -0.21
CA LYS A 175 -8.82 13.31 -0.87
C LYS A 175 -8.60 13.63 -2.34
N THR A 176 -7.59 14.43 -2.65
CA THR A 176 -7.19 14.73 -4.03
C THR A 176 -6.75 13.47 -4.77
N MET A 177 -6.04 12.54 -4.12
CA MET A 177 -5.70 11.25 -4.73
C MET A 177 -6.94 10.40 -5.06
N VAL A 178 -7.94 10.39 -4.18
CA VAL A 178 -9.20 9.67 -4.40
C VAL A 178 -10.00 10.27 -5.56
N GLU A 179 -10.04 11.59 -5.66
CA GLU A 179 -10.73 12.34 -6.73
C GLU A 179 -10.05 12.16 -8.09
N ARG A 180 -8.72 12.27 -8.15
CA ARG A 180 -7.95 12.17 -9.40
C ARG A 180 -7.79 10.73 -9.91
N GLY A 181 -8.03 9.74 -9.04
CA GLY A 181 -7.67 8.35 -9.30
C GLY A 181 -6.18 8.09 -9.02
N SER A 182 -5.85 6.80 -8.90
CA SER A 182 -4.48 6.36 -8.63
C SER A 182 -3.59 6.55 -9.85
N GLY A 183 -2.27 6.41 -9.67
CA GLY A 183 -1.35 6.53 -10.80
C GLY A 183 -1.63 5.51 -11.91
N ALA A 184 -2.13 4.31 -11.56
CA ALA A 184 -2.58 3.34 -12.55
C ALA A 184 -3.82 3.80 -13.34
N ASP A 185 -4.75 4.50 -12.70
CA ASP A 185 -5.94 5.07 -13.37
C ASP A 185 -5.50 6.12 -14.40
N ARG A 186 -4.59 7.02 -13.99
CA ARG A 186 -4.07 8.09 -14.87
C ARG A 186 -3.23 7.54 -16.02
N GLN A 187 -2.36 6.56 -15.77
CA GLN A 187 -1.60 5.87 -16.83
C GLN A 187 -2.52 5.19 -17.86
N LEU A 188 -3.59 4.52 -17.41
CA LEU A 188 -4.55 3.88 -18.31
C LEU A 188 -5.31 4.91 -19.15
N ALA A 189 -5.72 6.04 -18.56
CA ALA A 189 -6.40 7.10 -19.28
C ALA A 189 -5.53 7.73 -20.39
N ILE A 190 -4.21 7.87 -20.17
CA ILE A 190 -3.27 8.31 -21.23
C ILE A 190 -3.12 7.24 -22.31
N TRP A 191 -2.95 5.99 -21.91
CA TRP A 191 -2.81 4.88 -22.85
C TRP A 191 -4.05 4.70 -23.74
N GLU A 192 -5.26 4.87 -23.21
CA GLU A 192 -6.50 4.73 -23.97
C GLU A 192 -6.68 5.78 -25.09
N GLN A 193 -5.94 6.89 -25.04
CA GLN A 193 -6.02 7.95 -26.07
C GLN A 193 -5.25 7.58 -27.34
N SER A 194 -4.12 6.89 -27.23
CA SER A 194 -3.22 6.61 -28.37
C SER A 194 -2.80 5.15 -28.51
N TYR A 195 -3.02 4.33 -27.49
CA TYR A 195 -2.48 2.98 -27.32
C TYR A 195 -0.95 2.90 -27.40
N ASP A 196 -0.25 4.04 -27.27
CA ASP A 196 1.21 4.12 -27.27
C ASP A 196 1.74 4.23 -25.84
N LEU A 197 2.62 3.29 -25.47
CA LEU A 197 3.27 3.29 -24.17
C LEU A 197 4.32 4.39 -24.04
N LYS A 198 4.84 4.95 -25.14
CA LYS A 198 5.75 6.10 -25.07
C LYS A 198 5.07 7.30 -24.43
N ASN A 199 3.84 7.62 -24.84
CA ASN A 199 3.06 8.69 -24.24
C ASN A 199 2.82 8.47 -22.73
N VAL A 200 2.65 7.21 -22.30
CA VAL A 200 2.53 6.88 -20.87
C VAL A 200 3.83 7.14 -20.12
N VAL A 201 4.98 6.77 -20.72
CA VAL A 201 6.30 7.04 -20.14
C VAL A 201 6.57 8.54 -20.05
N ASP A 202 6.31 9.28 -21.12
CA ASP A 202 6.48 10.74 -21.16
C ASP A 202 5.62 11.42 -20.08
N TYR A 203 4.37 10.98 -19.93
CA TYR A 203 3.48 11.43 -18.86
C TYR A 203 4.02 11.11 -17.46
N ILE A 204 4.54 9.90 -17.23
CA ILE A 204 5.15 9.55 -15.93
C ILE A 204 6.35 10.43 -15.62
N ILE A 205 7.19 10.74 -16.62
CA ILE A 205 8.35 11.64 -16.48
C ILE A 205 7.88 13.04 -16.06
N GLU A 206 6.87 13.59 -16.74
CA GLU A 206 6.29 14.90 -16.41
C GLU A 206 5.75 14.93 -14.97
N GLU A 207 4.98 13.91 -14.57
CA GLU A 207 4.46 13.80 -13.20
C GLU A 207 5.56 13.67 -12.14
N THR A 208 6.64 12.94 -12.46
CA THR A 208 7.78 12.75 -11.55
C THR A 208 8.56 14.05 -11.37
N HIS A 209 8.67 14.86 -12.42
CA HIS A 209 9.32 16.16 -12.40
C HIS A 209 8.45 17.29 -11.82
N PHE A 210 7.18 17.04 -11.54
CA PHE A 210 6.27 18.03 -11.02
C PHE A 210 6.80 18.69 -9.74
N GLY A 211 6.89 20.02 -9.74
CA GLY A 211 7.41 20.80 -8.61
C GLY A 211 8.93 20.93 -8.55
N LEU A 212 9.68 20.30 -9.47
CA LEU A 212 11.11 20.51 -9.62
C LEU A 212 11.37 21.65 -10.63
N PRO A 213 12.40 22.49 -10.39
CA PRO A 213 12.87 23.44 -11.39
C PRO A 213 13.60 22.66 -12.49
N VAL A 214 12.86 22.12 -13.45
CA VAL A 214 13.46 21.48 -14.60
C VAL A 214 13.77 22.57 -15.62
N SER A 215 15.04 22.97 -15.71
CA SER A 215 15.54 23.62 -16.92
C SER A 215 15.49 22.57 -18.02
N LEU A 216 14.46 22.63 -18.86
CA LEU A 216 14.43 21.93 -20.14
C LEU A 216 15.40 22.65 -21.09
N ASP A 217 16.69 22.61 -20.77
CA ASP A 217 17.75 23.10 -21.65
C ASP A 217 18.49 21.88 -22.24
N GLU A 218 18.41 21.83 -23.57
CA GLU A 218 19.01 20.95 -24.60
C GLU A 218 18.37 19.57 -24.89
#